data_AF-A0A183KKN5-F1
#
_entry.id   AF-A0A183KKN5-F1
#
_cell.length_a   1.000
_cell.length_b   1.000
_cell.length_c   1.000
_cell.angle_alpha   90.00
_cell.angle_beta   90.00
_cell.angle_gamma   90.00
#
_symmetry.space_group_name_H-M   'P 1'
#
loop_
_entity.id
_entity.type
_entity.pdbx_description
1 polymer ?
#
loop_
_entity_poly.entity_id
_entity_poly.type
_entity_poly.pdbx_seq_one_letter_code
_entity_poly.pdbx_strand_id
1 'polypeptide(L)'
;MAKVASSVLRICDTFLFDCDGVIWNSNVLIPSAQALIHYLFDRKKNVFLITNNSRRSVKEYVSKCNGLGLPVSERNIICTARVAACFLREKISDGEVYVVGESGISTELNESGVSNFGIGPDFPADSSNPLHGVELRPNVKAVLVGFDSHFNYRKLMRGTAYINNGAYFYATNEDAQLPGGNIVFPG
;
A
#
# COMPACT_ATOMS: atom_id res chain seq x y z
N MET A 1 22.16 14.82 22.13
CA MET A 1 21.65 13.74 21.24
C MET A 1 22.03 12.33 21.72
N ALA A 2 23.30 12.01 21.99
CA ALA A 2 23.72 10.64 22.36
C ALA A 2 23.02 10.04 23.61
N LYS A 3 22.74 10.83 24.66
CA LYS A 3 22.04 10.35 25.87
C LYS A 3 20.58 9.94 25.60
N VAL A 4 19.88 10.65 24.72
CA VAL A 4 18.48 10.37 24.38
C VAL A 4 18.38 9.11 23.51
N ALA A 5 19.26 8.95 22.52
CA ALA A 5 19.30 7.74 21.71
C ALA A 5 19.61 6.51 22.58
N SER A 6 20.58 6.61 23.50
CA SER A 6 20.91 5.52 24.42
C SER A 6 19.76 5.18 25.38
N SER A 7 19.02 6.17 25.89
CA SER A 7 17.87 5.90 26.76
C SER A 7 16.74 5.21 26.01
N VAL A 8 16.41 5.67 24.79
CA VAL A 8 15.37 5.05 23.95
C VAL A 8 15.72 3.60 23.62
N LEU A 9 16.95 3.33 23.21
CA LEU A 9 17.43 1.97 22.92
C LEU A 9 17.33 1.02 24.13
N ARG A 10 17.46 1.56 25.35
CA ARG A 10 17.38 0.78 26.59
C ARG A 10 15.94 0.47 26.99
N ILE A 11 15.03 1.44 26.87
CA ILE A 11 13.66 1.32 27.39
C ILE A 11 12.66 0.76 26.36
N CYS A 12 12.95 0.89 25.07
CA CYS A 12 12.07 0.40 24.02
C CYS A 12 12.52 -0.97 23.53
N ASP A 13 11.60 -1.93 23.49
CA ASP A 13 11.84 -3.26 22.92
C ASP A 13 11.37 -3.38 21.47
N THR A 14 10.53 -2.47 21.02
CA THR A 14 9.90 -2.49 19.70
C THR A 14 10.08 -1.15 19.02
N PHE A 15 10.51 -1.19 17.77
CA PHE A 15 10.77 -0.03 16.91
C PHE A 15 9.94 -0.14 15.64
N LEU A 16 9.13 0.89 15.40
CA LEU A 16 8.29 1.01 14.22
C LEU A 16 8.85 2.17 13.40
N PHE A 17 9.35 1.86 12.21
CA PHE A 17 9.93 2.84 11.31
C PHE A 17 8.99 3.08 10.15
N ASP A 18 8.72 4.35 9.89
CA ASP A 18 8.28 4.76 8.56
C ASP A 18 9.35 4.40 7.51
N CYS A 19 8.96 4.36 6.24
CA CYS A 19 9.76 3.85 5.14
C CYS A 19 10.34 4.96 4.24
N ASP A 20 9.48 5.58 3.43
CA ASP A 20 9.88 6.54 2.41
C ASP A 20 10.26 7.86 3.09
N GLY A 21 11.52 8.29 2.95
CA GLY A 21 12.06 9.45 3.66
C GLY A 21 12.69 9.13 5.02
N VAL A 22 12.59 7.89 5.51
CA VAL A 22 13.18 7.46 6.80
C VAL A 22 14.19 6.31 6.63
N ILE A 23 13.80 5.21 5.99
CA ILE A 23 14.71 4.08 5.71
C ILE A 23 15.30 4.19 4.31
N TRP A 24 14.52 4.66 3.34
CA TRP A 24 14.96 4.82 1.96
C TRP A 24 14.31 6.00 1.27
N ASN A 25 14.94 6.46 0.20
CA ASN A 25 14.32 7.28 -0.84
C ASN A 25 14.26 6.45 -2.12
N SER A 26 13.06 6.06 -2.54
CA SER A 26 12.86 5.12 -3.65
C SER A 26 13.61 3.80 -3.44
N ASN A 27 14.72 3.56 -4.16
CA ASN A 27 15.53 2.34 -4.07
C ASN A 27 16.92 2.60 -3.47
N VAL A 28 17.11 3.73 -2.78
CA VAL A 28 18.38 4.09 -2.15
C VAL A 28 18.17 4.21 -0.65
N LEU A 29 18.97 3.50 0.13
CA LEU A 29 18.92 3.59 1.58
C LEU A 29 19.35 4.98 2.06
N ILE A 30 18.67 5.46 3.10
CA ILE A 30 19.11 6.66 3.83
C ILE A 30 20.39 6.31 4.61
N PRO A 31 21.37 7.22 4.67
CA PRO A 31 22.62 6.98 5.38
C PRO A 31 22.37 6.47 6.81
N SER A 32 23.10 5.43 7.20
CA SER A 32 23.00 4.75 8.51
C SER A 32 21.72 3.94 8.77
N ALA A 33 20.70 3.97 7.91
CA ALA A 33 19.46 3.20 8.11
C ALA A 33 19.75 1.70 8.23
N GLN A 34 20.57 1.16 7.32
CA GLN A 34 20.99 -0.25 7.38
C GLN A 34 21.73 -0.57 8.68
N ALA A 35 22.73 0.23 9.05
CA ALA A 35 23.51 0.01 10.27
C ALA A 35 22.63 0.02 11.53
N LEU A 36 21.63 0.92 11.60
CA LEU A 36 20.68 0.98 12.69
C LEU A 36 19.80 -0.27 12.76
N ILE A 37 19.25 -0.72 11.63
CA ILE A 37 18.38 -1.90 11.58
C ILE A 37 19.15 -3.15 12.03
N HIS A 38 20.38 -3.35 11.53
CA HIS A 38 21.25 -4.44 11.97
C HIS A 38 21.54 -4.36 13.48
N TYR A 39 21.92 -3.17 13.97
CA TYR A 39 22.19 -2.95 15.40
C TYR A 39 21.02 -3.30 16.32
N LEU A 40 19.78 -3.03 15.88
CA LEU A 40 18.57 -3.35 16.62
C LEU A 40 18.29 -4.86 16.63
N PHE A 41 18.46 -5.54 15.48
CA PHE A 41 18.32 -6.99 15.40
C PHE A 41 19.37 -7.72 16.23
N ASP A 42 20.63 -7.28 16.24
CA ASP A 42 21.70 -7.87 17.06
C ASP A 42 21.38 -7.80 18.56
N ARG A 43 20.62 -6.77 18.97
CA ARG A 43 20.13 -6.58 20.34
C ARG A 43 18.79 -7.25 20.61
N LYS A 44 18.32 -8.09 19.68
CA LYS A 44 17.04 -8.82 19.78
C LYS A 44 15.85 -7.88 19.99
N LYS A 45 15.91 -6.68 19.43
CA LYS A 45 14.78 -5.75 19.41
C LYS A 45 13.80 -6.17 18.31
N ASN A 46 12.51 -5.90 18.54
CA ASN A 46 11.49 -6.08 17.52
C ASN A 46 11.51 -4.88 16.58
N VAL A 47 11.60 -5.12 15.28
CA VAL A 47 11.69 -4.06 14.27
C VAL A 47 10.60 -4.27 13.24
N PHE A 48 9.82 -3.22 12.98
CA PHE A 48 8.78 -3.18 11.97
C PHE A 48 8.99 -2.01 11.03
N LEU A 49 8.81 -2.25 9.73
CA LEU A 49 8.79 -1.25 8.69
C LEU A 49 7.34 -1.03 8.29
N ILE A 50 6.87 0.20 8.48
CA ILE A 50 5.49 0.61 8.27
C ILE A 50 5.45 1.58 7.10
N THR A 51 4.52 1.40 6.17
CA THR A 51 4.41 2.25 4.98
C THR A 51 2.97 2.45 4.55
N ASN A 52 2.65 3.70 4.21
CA ASN A 52 1.38 4.08 3.59
C ASN A 52 1.29 3.71 2.11
N ASN A 53 2.40 3.33 1.50
CA ASN A 53 2.46 3.00 0.08
C ASN A 53 1.87 1.60 -0.17
N SER A 54 0.72 1.56 -0.83
CA SER A 54 0.00 0.32 -1.14
C SER A 54 0.38 -0.32 -2.47
N ARG A 55 1.45 0.17 -3.14
CA ARG A 55 1.80 -0.29 -4.49
C ARG A 55 2.35 -1.71 -4.52
N ARG A 56 2.99 -2.13 -3.43
CA ARG A 56 3.65 -3.43 -3.29
C ARG A 56 2.99 -4.25 -2.20
N SER A 57 2.94 -5.56 -2.43
CA SER A 57 2.65 -6.58 -1.42
C SER A 57 3.75 -6.65 -0.36
N VAL A 58 3.45 -7.29 0.76
CA VAL A 58 4.39 -7.64 1.83
C VAL A 58 5.59 -8.40 1.26
N LYS A 59 5.34 -9.40 0.39
CA LYS A 59 6.40 -10.19 -0.25
C LYS A 59 7.34 -9.34 -1.12
N GLU A 60 6.78 -8.41 -1.89
CA GLU A 60 7.57 -7.49 -2.70
C GLU A 60 8.38 -6.51 -1.83
N TYR A 61 7.83 -6.05 -0.70
CA TYR A 61 8.58 -5.24 0.26
C TYR A 61 9.71 -6.03 0.93
N VAL A 62 9.49 -7.29 1.30
CA VAL A 62 10.55 -8.16 1.83
C VAL A 62 11.66 -8.33 0.79
N SER A 63 11.30 -8.63 -0.47
CA SER A 63 12.26 -8.74 -1.57
C SER A 63 13.08 -7.45 -1.76
N LYS A 64 12.41 -6.29 -1.77
CA LYS A 64 13.07 -4.97 -1.83
C LYS A 64 14.04 -4.79 -0.67
N CYS A 65 13.59 -5.01 0.56
CA CYS A 65 14.41 -4.77 1.75
C CYS A 65 15.64 -5.70 1.79
N ASN A 66 15.46 -6.98 1.44
CA ASN A 66 16.56 -7.92 1.34
C ASN A 66 17.55 -7.53 0.24
N GLY A 67 17.07 -7.05 -0.91
CA GLY A 67 17.90 -6.49 -1.97
C GLY A 67 18.70 -5.24 -1.55
N LEU A 68 18.18 -4.49 -0.57
CA LEU A 68 18.88 -3.37 0.08
C LEU A 68 19.76 -3.81 1.27
N GLY A 69 19.87 -5.10 1.55
CA GLY A 69 20.68 -5.64 2.64
C GLY A 69 20.09 -5.43 4.05
N LEU A 70 18.76 -5.24 4.15
CA LEU A 70 18.02 -5.23 5.40
C LEU A 70 17.48 -6.65 5.69
N PRO A 71 17.81 -7.27 6.84
CA PRO A 71 17.47 -8.67 7.12
C PRO A 71 16.04 -8.80 7.66
N VAL A 72 15.05 -8.42 6.85
CA VAL A 72 13.63 -8.43 7.24
C VAL A 72 12.90 -9.63 6.66
N SER A 73 11.82 -10.03 7.32
CA SER A 73 10.88 -11.07 6.88
C SER A 73 9.47 -10.51 6.83
N GLU A 74 8.48 -11.27 6.34
CA GLU A 74 7.10 -10.80 6.20
C GLU A 74 6.53 -10.24 7.51
N ARG A 75 6.89 -10.84 8.66
CA ARG A 75 6.46 -10.38 10.00
C ARG A 75 6.93 -8.96 10.33
N ASN A 76 7.97 -8.47 9.67
CA ASN A 76 8.54 -7.15 9.91
C ASN A 76 7.89 -6.06 9.06
N ILE A 77 7.02 -6.40 8.11
CA ILE A 77 6.42 -5.43 7.18
C ILE A 77 4.96 -5.19 7.55
N ILE A 78 4.58 -3.92 7.65
CA ILE A 78 3.20 -3.48 7.77
C ILE A 78 2.94 -2.46 6.65
N CYS A 79 2.33 -2.89 5.55
CA CYS A 79 1.92 -2.00 4.47
C CYS A 79 0.40 -1.82 4.44
N THR A 80 -0.07 -0.68 3.97
CA THR A 80 -1.50 -0.37 3.88
C THR A 80 -2.28 -1.30 2.96
N ALA A 81 -1.64 -1.92 1.96
CA ALA A 81 -2.24 -2.98 1.15
C ALA A 81 -2.68 -4.19 2.02
N ARG A 82 -1.80 -4.69 2.89
CA ARG A 82 -2.11 -5.78 3.85
C ARG A 82 -3.13 -5.34 4.89
N VAL A 83 -3.02 -4.12 5.41
CA VAL A 83 -3.98 -3.59 6.39
C VAL A 83 -5.39 -3.52 5.79
N ALA A 84 -5.53 -2.99 4.57
CA ALA A 84 -6.80 -2.93 3.86
C ALA A 84 -7.38 -4.32 3.59
N ALA A 85 -6.53 -5.28 3.18
CA ALA A 85 -6.97 -6.65 2.94
C ALA A 85 -7.49 -7.34 4.21
N CYS A 86 -6.76 -7.24 5.32
CA CYS A 86 -7.19 -7.78 6.61
C CYS A 86 -8.53 -7.16 7.06
N PHE A 87 -8.68 -5.85 6.92
CA PHE A 87 -9.90 -5.13 7.27
C PHE A 87 -11.09 -5.54 6.40
N LEU A 88 -10.90 -5.59 5.08
CA LEU A 88 -11.98 -5.90 4.13
C LEU A 88 -12.44 -7.35 4.24
N ARG A 89 -11.54 -8.29 4.56
CA ARG A 89 -11.90 -9.68 4.86
C ARG A 89 -12.94 -9.79 5.99
N GLU A 90 -12.86 -8.90 6.99
CA GLU A 90 -13.82 -8.89 8.11
C GLU A 90 -15.13 -8.16 7.78
N LYS A 91 -15.10 -7.26 6.79
CA LYS A 91 -16.26 -6.44 6.39
C LYS A 91 -17.07 -7.02 5.24
N ILE A 92 -16.43 -7.79 4.36
CA ILE A 92 -17.02 -8.29 3.13
C ILE A 92 -16.97 -9.81 3.18
N SER A 93 -18.08 -10.41 3.61
CA SER A 93 -18.25 -11.86 3.68
C SER A 93 -18.68 -12.48 2.34
N ASP A 94 -19.26 -11.69 1.45
CA ASP A 94 -19.68 -12.07 0.10
C ASP A 94 -19.64 -10.85 -0.84
N GLY A 95 -19.28 -11.08 -2.10
CA GLY A 95 -19.14 -10.07 -3.14
C GLY A 95 -17.71 -9.65 -3.45
N GLU A 96 -17.56 -8.66 -4.34
CA GLU A 96 -16.27 -8.23 -4.87
C GLU A 96 -15.89 -6.82 -4.41
N VAL A 97 -14.58 -6.57 -4.33
CA VAL A 97 -13.98 -5.25 -4.14
C VAL A 97 -13.51 -4.72 -5.49
N TYR A 98 -14.02 -3.56 -5.90
CA TYR A 98 -13.46 -2.82 -7.02
C TYR A 98 -12.23 -2.02 -6.54
N VAL A 99 -11.07 -2.28 -7.13
CA VAL A 99 -9.81 -1.66 -6.74
C VAL A 99 -9.39 -0.64 -7.79
N VAL A 100 -9.17 0.59 -7.34
CA VAL A 100 -8.40 1.60 -8.06
C VAL A 100 -7.04 1.63 -7.40
N GLY A 101 -6.05 0.99 -8.02
CA GLY A 101 -4.75 0.78 -7.39
C GLY A 101 -3.80 -0.11 -8.19
N GLU A 102 -2.68 -0.44 -7.56
CA GLU A 102 -1.63 -1.33 -8.10
C GLU A 102 -1.75 -2.79 -7.64
N SER A 103 -1.01 -3.68 -8.29
CA SER A 103 -1.02 -5.14 -8.07
C SER A 103 -0.75 -5.58 -6.64
N GLY A 104 0.01 -4.79 -5.87
CA GLY A 104 0.26 -5.06 -4.45
C GLY A 104 -1.05 -5.19 -3.65
N ILE A 105 -2.04 -4.33 -3.90
CA ILE A 105 -3.35 -4.38 -3.23
C ILE A 105 -4.07 -5.68 -3.56
N SER A 106 -4.16 -6.04 -4.85
CA SER A 106 -4.84 -7.26 -5.29
C SER A 106 -4.17 -8.52 -4.76
N THR A 107 -2.84 -8.55 -4.71
CA THR A 107 -2.07 -9.66 -4.11
C THR A 107 -2.49 -9.88 -2.66
N GLU A 108 -2.52 -8.81 -1.84
CA GLU A 108 -2.88 -8.91 -0.43
C GLU A 108 -4.35 -9.28 -0.21
N LEU A 109 -5.26 -8.76 -1.03
CA LEU A 109 -6.67 -9.11 -1.01
C LEU A 109 -6.87 -10.60 -1.34
N ASN A 110 -6.22 -11.10 -2.39
CA ASN A 110 -6.29 -12.50 -2.79
C ASN A 110 -5.75 -13.43 -1.70
N GLU A 111 -4.60 -13.09 -1.09
CA GLU A 111 -4.04 -13.84 0.04
C GLU A 111 -4.97 -13.86 1.26
N SER A 112 -5.80 -12.82 1.42
CA SER A 112 -6.79 -12.72 2.49
C SER A 112 -8.15 -13.35 2.14
N GLY A 113 -8.29 -13.93 0.93
CA GLY A 113 -9.53 -14.53 0.45
C GLY A 113 -10.60 -13.53 -0.01
N VAL A 114 -10.21 -12.29 -0.33
CA VAL A 114 -11.13 -11.22 -0.76
C VAL A 114 -11.11 -11.09 -2.28
N SER A 115 -12.22 -11.46 -2.93
CA SER A 115 -12.39 -11.32 -4.38
C SER A 115 -12.33 -9.84 -4.80
N ASN A 116 -11.56 -9.55 -5.85
CA ASN A 116 -11.32 -8.19 -6.30
C ASN A 116 -11.02 -8.11 -7.80
N PHE A 117 -11.17 -6.92 -8.37
CA PHE A 117 -10.82 -6.61 -9.76
C PHE A 117 -10.53 -5.11 -9.93
N GLY A 118 -9.96 -4.71 -11.07
CA GLY A 118 -9.74 -3.29 -11.43
C GLY A 118 -8.28 -2.84 -11.54
N ILE A 119 -7.33 -3.71 -11.17
CA ILE A 119 -5.89 -3.49 -11.38
C ILE A 119 -5.56 -3.45 -12.87
N GLY A 120 -4.63 -2.59 -13.26
CA GLY A 120 -4.11 -2.51 -14.62
C GLY A 120 -4.80 -1.46 -15.50
N PRO A 121 -4.45 -1.38 -16.79
CA PRO A 121 -5.05 -0.41 -17.71
C PRO A 121 -6.51 -0.71 -17.98
N ASP A 122 -7.29 0.34 -18.23
CA ASP A 122 -8.67 0.22 -18.73
C ASP A 122 -8.69 0.14 -20.26
N PHE A 123 -9.86 -0.13 -20.85
CA PHE A 123 -10.02 -0.07 -22.30
C PHE A 123 -9.71 1.34 -22.86
N PRO A 124 -9.27 1.46 -24.12
CA PRO A 124 -9.00 2.75 -24.76
C PRO A 124 -10.22 3.68 -24.74
N ALA A 125 -10.00 4.94 -24.42
CA ALA A 125 -11.04 5.97 -24.42
C ALA A 125 -11.70 6.09 -25.81
N ASP A 126 -13.03 6.16 -25.85
CA ASP A 126 -13.81 6.47 -27.04
C ASP A 126 -14.43 7.86 -26.84
N SER A 127 -14.04 8.82 -27.68
CA SER A 127 -14.51 10.20 -27.61
C SER A 127 -15.97 10.36 -28.03
N SER A 128 -16.52 9.40 -28.78
CA SER A 128 -17.92 9.43 -29.23
C SER A 128 -18.88 8.87 -28.18
N ASN A 129 -18.40 8.00 -27.28
CA ASN A 129 -19.18 7.43 -26.20
C ASN A 129 -18.31 7.23 -24.93
N PRO A 130 -18.46 8.09 -23.90
CA PRO A 130 -17.69 7.98 -22.67
C PRO A 130 -17.97 6.67 -21.90
N LEU A 131 -19.11 6.02 -22.16
CA LEU A 131 -19.53 4.75 -21.56
C LEU A 131 -19.09 3.52 -22.36
N HIS A 132 -18.45 3.68 -23.52
CA HIS A 132 -18.03 2.54 -24.33
C HIS A 132 -17.08 1.62 -23.54
N GLY A 133 -17.44 0.34 -23.45
CA GLY A 133 -16.69 -0.68 -22.71
C GLY A 133 -16.79 -0.57 -21.19
N VAL A 134 -17.66 0.31 -20.66
CA VAL A 134 -17.89 0.44 -19.21
C VAL A 134 -19.10 -0.39 -18.84
N GLU A 135 -18.84 -1.60 -18.36
CA GLU A 135 -19.86 -2.47 -17.76
C GLU A 135 -19.63 -2.56 -16.25
N LEU A 136 -20.70 -2.43 -15.47
CA LEU A 136 -20.67 -2.61 -14.02
C LEU A 136 -20.91 -4.08 -13.70
N ARG A 137 -20.03 -4.65 -12.88
CA ARG A 137 -20.23 -5.99 -12.34
C ARG A 137 -21.31 -5.98 -11.27
N PRO A 138 -22.17 -7.00 -11.20
CA PRO A 138 -23.08 -7.17 -10.07
C PRO A 138 -22.29 -7.51 -8.80
N ASN A 139 -22.93 -7.33 -7.63
CA ASN A 139 -22.41 -7.75 -6.33
C ASN A 139 -21.07 -7.11 -5.87
N VAL A 140 -20.74 -5.91 -6.34
CA VAL A 140 -19.61 -5.13 -5.80
C VAL A 140 -20.02 -4.49 -4.46
N LYS A 141 -19.25 -4.76 -3.40
CA LYS A 141 -19.55 -4.29 -2.04
C LYS A 141 -18.70 -3.13 -1.57
N ALA A 142 -17.52 -2.96 -2.17
CA ALA A 142 -16.64 -1.86 -1.82
C ALA A 142 -15.83 -1.38 -3.02
N VAL A 143 -15.47 -0.11 -2.96
CA VAL A 143 -14.44 0.53 -3.77
C VAL A 143 -13.26 0.82 -2.86
N LEU A 144 -12.10 0.23 -3.16
CA LEU A 144 -10.85 0.49 -2.46
C LEU A 144 -9.93 1.31 -3.36
N VAL A 145 -9.49 2.46 -2.87
CA VAL A 145 -8.62 3.39 -3.59
C VAL A 145 -7.23 3.44 -2.95
N GLY A 146 -6.21 3.31 -3.78
CA GLY A 146 -4.83 3.66 -3.47
C GLY A 146 -4.16 4.25 -4.71
N PHE A 147 -2.83 4.40 -4.67
CA PHE A 147 -2.09 4.84 -5.86
C PHE A 147 -2.29 3.87 -7.03
N ASP A 148 -2.57 4.42 -8.21
CA ASP A 148 -2.81 3.68 -9.46
C ASP A 148 -2.12 4.40 -10.64
N SER A 149 -1.10 3.79 -11.23
CA SER A 149 -0.42 4.36 -12.42
C SER A 149 -1.28 4.34 -13.70
N HIS A 150 -2.40 3.62 -13.67
CA HIS A 150 -3.40 3.58 -14.73
C HIS A 150 -4.67 4.36 -14.38
N PHE A 151 -4.62 5.23 -13.37
CA PHE A 151 -5.74 6.07 -13.00
C PHE A 151 -6.24 6.88 -14.20
N ASN A 152 -7.56 6.83 -14.43
CA ASN A 152 -8.21 7.57 -15.49
C ASN A 152 -9.67 7.86 -15.12
N TYR A 153 -10.33 8.69 -15.93
CA TYR A 153 -11.72 9.10 -15.68
C TYR A 153 -12.71 7.93 -15.66
N ARG A 154 -12.44 6.84 -16.39
CA ARG A 154 -13.33 5.66 -16.41
C ARG A 154 -13.24 4.85 -15.13
N LYS A 155 -12.05 4.69 -14.55
CA LYS A 155 -11.89 4.10 -13.22
C LYS A 155 -12.62 4.92 -12.16
N LEU A 156 -12.47 6.25 -12.22
CA LEU A 156 -13.21 7.16 -11.34
C LEU A 156 -14.73 7.00 -11.53
N MET A 157 -15.21 7.00 -12.76
CA MET A 157 -16.63 6.83 -13.09
C MET A 157 -17.19 5.50 -12.56
N ARG A 158 -16.50 4.37 -12.76
CA ARG A 158 -16.92 3.06 -12.22
C ARG A 158 -16.95 3.08 -10.69
N GLY A 159 -15.91 3.63 -10.06
CA GLY A 159 -15.86 3.78 -8.60
C GLY A 159 -17.05 4.56 -8.08
N THR A 160 -17.32 5.73 -8.66
CA THR A 160 -18.48 6.56 -8.32
C THR A 160 -19.80 5.83 -8.54
N ALA A 161 -19.95 5.09 -9.65
CA ALA A 161 -21.17 4.33 -9.92
C ALA A 161 -21.40 3.21 -8.90
N TYR A 162 -20.35 2.47 -8.50
CA TYR A 162 -20.47 1.46 -7.45
C TYR A 162 -20.85 2.07 -6.10
N ILE A 163 -20.24 3.20 -5.73
CA ILE A 163 -20.57 3.92 -4.48
C ILE A 163 -22.02 4.39 -4.51
N ASN A 164 -22.47 4.96 -5.63
CA ASN A 164 -23.87 5.38 -5.81
C ASN A 164 -24.85 4.19 -5.73
N ASN A 165 -24.40 2.99 -6.09
CA ASN A 165 -25.17 1.75 -5.96
C ASN A 165 -25.04 1.08 -4.58
N GLY A 166 -24.46 1.77 -3.59
CA GLY A 166 -24.40 1.33 -2.20
C GLY A 166 -23.11 0.61 -1.79
N ALA A 167 -22.08 0.57 -2.65
CA ALA A 167 -20.77 0.07 -2.25
C ALA A 167 -20.09 1.03 -1.25
N TYR A 168 -19.38 0.47 -0.27
CA TYR A 168 -18.59 1.27 0.67
C TYR A 168 -17.34 1.86 -0.01
N PHE A 169 -16.92 3.04 0.42
CA PHE A 169 -15.68 3.67 -0.03
C PHE A 169 -14.58 3.50 1.03
N TYR A 170 -13.41 3.03 0.61
CA TYR A 170 -12.22 2.92 1.44
C TYR A 170 -10.99 3.45 0.69
N ALA A 171 -10.05 4.03 1.43
CA ALA A 171 -8.76 4.43 0.92
C ALA A 171 -7.64 3.72 1.70
N THR A 172 -6.53 3.41 1.04
CA THR A 172 -5.38 2.79 1.71
C THR A 172 -4.62 3.78 2.58
N ASN A 173 -4.69 5.07 2.28
CA ASN A 173 -4.11 6.19 3.03
C ASN A 173 -4.73 7.53 2.56
N GLU A 174 -4.42 8.64 3.23
CA GLU A 174 -4.93 10.00 2.93
C GLU A 174 -3.80 10.98 2.55
N ASP A 175 -2.61 10.47 2.23
CA ASP A 175 -1.44 11.32 1.96
C ASP A 175 -1.63 12.06 0.63
N ALA A 176 -1.85 13.37 0.66
CA ALA A 176 -2.17 14.16 -0.54
C ALA A 176 -1.07 14.19 -1.63
N GLN A 177 0.17 13.81 -1.28
CA GLN A 177 1.32 13.84 -2.18
C GLN A 177 2.26 12.66 -1.97
N LEU A 178 2.83 12.17 -3.06
CA LEU A 178 3.93 11.21 -3.01
C LEU A 178 5.28 11.91 -3.22
N PRO A 179 6.34 11.51 -2.49
CA PRO A 179 7.68 12.06 -2.69
C PRO A 179 8.17 11.85 -4.13
N GLY A 180 8.46 12.96 -4.84
CA GLY A 180 8.83 12.96 -6.27
C GLY A 180 9.99 13.87 -6.65
N GLY A 181 10.76 14.35 -5.67
CA GLY A 181 11.78 15.39 -5.90
C GLY A 181 11.12 16.69 -6.34
N ASN A 182 11.44 17.18 -7.54
CA ASN A 182 10.87 18.42 -8.10
C ASN A 182 9.50 18.23 -8.74
N ILE A 183 9.01 17.00 -8.86
CA ILE A 183 7.70 16.68 -9.43
C ILE A 183 6.75 16.38 -8.28
N VAL A 184 5.58 17.04 -8.29
CA VAL A 184 4.51 16.76 -7.34
C VAL A 184 3.62 15.68 -7.94
N PHE A 185 3.62 14.50 -7.31
CA PHE A 185 2.68 13.45 -7.61
C PHE A 185 1.50 13.57 -6.66
N PRO A 186 0.24 13.52 -7.14
CA PRO A 186 -0.89 13.33 -6.25
C PRO A 186 -0.72 11.98 -5.53
N GLY A 187 -1.03 11.97 -4.24
CA GLY A 187 -1.22 10.77 -3.43
C GLY A 187 -2.67 10.67 -3.04
#